data_AF-A0A2E9DZ35-F1
#
_entry.id   AF-A0A2E9DZ35-F1
#
_cell.length_a   1.000
_cell.length_b   1.000
_cell.length_c   1.000
_cell.angle_alpha   90.00
_cell.angle_beta   90.00
_cell.angle_gamma   90.00
#
_symmetry.space_group_name_H-M   'P 1'
#
loop_
_entity.id
_entity.type
_entity.pdbx_description
1 polymer ?
#
loop_
_entity_poly.entity_id
_entity_poly.type
_entity_poly.pdbx_seq_one_letter_code
_entity_poly.pdbx_strand_id
1 'polypeptide(L)'
;MLGVPQTGLSPSPKNLYLSQKSSPWKTVFSMLTSVFILFFFVQIFVAALFGFVDGDMDGDLGPMDPLLVIFGTICSTPFLLFFLFLRKPKLAHIVRLEANPHGSNAHYITPGTLIQSPTATVLQHHLVHNTAPLEMPSVKQLWVIFSIGVVVSSVFMLPLLVTGINPLTILLFLIIALPAWILGFSTPVFAWWSTSNEYFGLSTTRRQGEWMLIAGMLSTLPALLINSLISPILINFLGLSVTDEYSLGFGMILFLSAPIGEEISKAIAVLFLARFIDSPKRGFQIGFSVGLGFALLENMIYILGSILAGEGAAISFVFTAVLRAIGSIPGHATWTAISGYAIGHYVISKRWHKRSLGIFDKSKTQQDSQWILFDAKSGQPMISSKSERELPILPKWLSAGSNKTIKITSNPFKAVGIAILLHAMWNGSLWTISVILQDTSTVIQLLANLLTIIILIILLWTILRRLVPFAISENDVV
;
A
#
# COMPACT_ATOMS: atom_id res chain seq x y z
N MET A 1 2.80 -14.58 54.20
CA MET A 1 2.30 -13.76 53.08
C MET A 1 1.62 -14.70 52.10
N LEU A 2 0.28 -14.76 52.11
CA LEU A 2 -0.48 -15.50 51.10
C LEU A 2 -0.14 -14.86 49.75
N GLY A 3 0.44 -15.64 48.84
CA GLY A 3 0.80 -15.18 47.51
C GLY A 3 -0.44 -14.57 46.85
N VAL A 4 -0.29 -13.38 46.25
CA VAL A 4 -1.35 -12.76 45.49
C VAL A 4 -1.85 -13.79 44.47
N PRO A 5 -3.15 -14.15 44.46
CA PRO A 5 -3.66 -15.12 43.51
C PRO A 5 -3.38 -14.60 42.09
N GLN A 6 -2.52 -15.31 41.36
CA GLN A 6 -2.23 -15.00 39.97
C GLN A 6 -3.49 -15.32 39.16
N THR A 7 -4.20 -14.30 38.73
CA THR A 7 -5.35 -14.43 37.82
C THR A 7 -4.83 -14.81 36.44
N GLY A 8 -5.29 -15.96 35.95
CA GLY A 8 -4.93 -16.47 34.64
C GLY A 8 -5.44 -15.59 33.49
N LEU A 9 -4.86 -15.80 32.30
CA LEU A 9 -5.35 -15.18 31.07
C LEU A 9 -6.72 -15.75 30.70
N SER A 10 -7.63 -14.87 30.30
CA SER A 10 -8.98 -15.19 29.86
C SER A 10 -9.25 -14.61 28.47
N PRO A 11 -10.11 -15.23 27.64
CA PRO A 11 -10.44 -14.72 26.33
C PRO A 11 -11.08 -13.34 26.43
N SER A 12 -10.72 -12.42 25.52
CA SER A 12 -11.27 -11.07 25.54
C SER A 12 -12.75 -11.05 25.17
N PRO A 13 -13.59 -10.25 25.87
CA PRO A 13 -14.95 -9.95 25.45
C PRO A 13 -15.00 -9.43 24.01
N LYS A 14 -16.05 -9.80 23.27
CA LYS A 14 -16.23 -9.39 21.86
C LYS A 14 -16.35 -7.86 21.68
N ASN A 15 -16.68 -7.15 22.74
CA ASN A 15 -16.98 -5.71 22.75
C ASN A 15 -15.85 -4.87 23.39
N LEU A 16 -14.64 -5.43 23.51
CA LEU A 16 -13.51 -4.74 24.12
C LEU A 16 -12.77 -3.90 23.07
N TYR A 17 -12.97 -2.59 23.11
CA TYR A 17 -12.28 -1.64 22.24
C TYR A 17 -11.23 -0.84 23.01
N LEU A 18 -9.97 -0.91 22.56
CA LEU A 18 -8.89 -0.08 23.06
C LEU A 18 -8.71 1.15 22.18
N SER A 19 -9.12 2.32 22.67
CA SER A 19 -8.71 3.60 22.10
C SER A 19 -7.41 4.06 22.76
N GLN A 20 -6.33 4.16 21.99
CA GLN A 20 -5.05 4.71 22.45
C GLN A 20 -4.68 5.90 21.58
N LYS A 21 -4.02 6.89 22.18
CA LYS A 21 -3.44 8.01 21.43
C LYS A 21 -2.32 7.46 20.54
N SER A 22 -2.50 7.55 19.23
CA SER A 22 -1.47 7.24 18.26
C SER A 22 -0.83 8.55 17.75
N SER A 23 0.28 8.45 17.03
CA SER A 23 0.86 9.60 16.33
C SER A 23 0.83 9.30 14.84
N PRO A 24 0.24 10.17 14.01
CA PRO A 24 0.19 9.98 12.56
C PRO A 24 1.56 9.72 11.94
N TRP A 25 2.58 10.45 12.39
CA TRP A 25 3.96 10.32 11.90
C TRP A 25 4.59 8.99 12.29
N LYS A 26 4.22 8.41 13.45
CA LYS A 26 4.72 7.09 13.86
C LYS A 26 4.24 5.98 12.92
N THR A 27 3.07 6.14 12.30
CA THR A 27 2.59 5.22 11.25
C THR A 27 3.45 5.37 9.99
N VAL A 28 3.67 6.61 9.54
CA VAL A 28 4.50 6.91 8.36
C VAL A 28 5.93 6.36 8.51
N PHE A 29 6.61 6.67 9.62
CA PHE A 29 7.97 6.18 9.87
C PHE A 29 8.03 4.65 9.93
N SER A 30 7.07 4.02 10.62
CA SER A 30 7.02 2.55 10.69
C SER A 30 6.81 1.90 9.32
N MET A 31 6.02 2.54 8.45
CA MET A 31 5.82 2.08 7.08
C MET A 31 7.08 2.30 6.23
N LEU A 32 7.71 3.47 6.30
CA LEU A 32 8.98 3.76 5.61
C LEU A 32 10.05 2.73 5.94
N THR A 33 10.24 2.40 7.23
CA THR A 33 11.19 1.35 7.63
C THR A 33 10.89 0.03 6.94
N SER A 34 9.63 -0.34 6.78
CA SER A 34 9.26 -1.61 6.14
C SER A 34 9.43 -1.57 4.63
N VAL A 35 9.19 -0.42 4.01
CA VAL A 35 9.45 -0.22 2.58
C VAL A 35 10.92 -0.46 2.27
N PHE A 36 11.83 0.15 3.04
CA PHE A 36 13.26 -0.04 2.85
C PHE A 36 13.68 -1.51 2.98
N ILE A 37 13.23 -2.18 4.03
CA ILE A 37 13.59 -3.59 4.27
C ILE A 37 13.06 -4.48 3.15
N LEU A 38 11.80 -4.30 2.77
CA LEU A 38 11.17 -5.11 1.72
C LEU A 38 11.76 -4.82 0.35
N PHE A 39 12.14 -3.58 0.05
CA PHE A 39 12.82 -3.27 -1.20
C PHE A 39 14.15 -4.01 -1.32
N PHE A 40 15.05 -3.85 -0.34
CA PHE A 40 16.35 -4.51 -0.42
C PHE A 40 16.19 -6.04 -0.42
N PHE A 41 15.25 -6.57 0.36
CA PHE A 41 14.90 -7.98 0.29
C PHE A 41 14.48 -8.40 -1.12
N VAL A 42 13.46 -7.74 -1.71
CA VAL A 42 12.92 -8.11 -3.02
C VAL A 42 13.97 -7.99 -4.11
N GLN A 43 14.73 -6.89 -4.17
CA GLN A 43 15.72 -6.68 -5.23
C GLN A 43 16.86 -7.68 -5.18
N ILE A 44 17.42 -7.92 -3.98
CA ILE A 44 18.53 -8.85 -3.81
C ILE A 44 18.05 -10.30 -4.00
N PHE A 45 16.85 -10.63 -3.53
CA PHE A 45 16.28 -11.96 -3.70
C PHE A 45 15.98 -12.27 -5.17
N VAL A 46 15.43 -11.31 -5.92
CA VAL A 46 15.22 -11.46 -7.37
C VAL A 46 16.57 -11.62 -8.08
N ALA A 47 17.59 -10.83 -7.74
CA ALA A 47 18.94 -10.99 -8.30
C ALA A 47 19.53 -12.39 -8.02
N ALA A 48 19.30 -12.95 -6.83
CA ALA A 48 19.70 -14.33 -6.52
C ALA A 48 19.01 -15.35 -7.43
N LEU A 49 17.74 -15.12 -7.79
CA LEU A 49 16.98 -15.98 -8.69
C LEU A 49 17.44 -15.85 -10.15
N PHE A 50 17.85 -14.65 -10.59
CA PHE A 50 18.55 -14.49 -11.87
C PHE A 50 19.81 -15.34 -11.91
N GLY A 51 20.69 -15.25 -10.91
CA GLY A 51 21.88 -16.10 -10.84
C GLY A 51 21.57 -17.60 -10.90
N PHE A 52 20.38 -18.01 -10.50
CA PHE A 52 19.94 -19.41 -10.57
C PHE A 52 19.39 -19.82 -11.94
N VAL A 53 18.84 -18.91 -12.74
CA VAL A 53 18.09 -19.25 -13.96
C VAL A 53 18.73 -18.69 -15.23
N ASP A 54 19.19 -17.45 -15.16
CA ASP A 54 19.71 -16.62 -16.26
C ASP A 54 20.74 -15.66 -15.64
N GLY A 55 21.98 -16.14 -15.49
CA GLY A 55 23.02 -15.49 -14.71
C GLY A 55 23.69 -14.32 -15.43
N ASP A 56 23.70 -14.32 -16.75
CA ASP A 56 24.15 -13.21 -17.61
C ASP A 56 23.03 -12.27 -18.04
N MET A 57 21.77 -12.58 -17.69
CA MET A 57 20.59 -11.72 -17.87
C MET A 57 20.32 -11.38 -19.34
N ASP A 58 20.62 -12.30 -20.25
CA ASP A 58 20.42 -12.11 -21.69
C ASP A 58 19.01 -12.55 -22.14
N GLY A 59 18.22 -13.13 -21.23
CA GLY A 59 16.89 -13.63 -21.51
C GLY A 59 16.87 -15.07 -22.04
N ASP A 60 17.98 -15.81 -21.95
CA ASP A 60 18.04 -17.24 -22.22
C ASP A 60 18.21 -18.06 -20.93
N LEU A 61 17.95 -19.38 -21.04
CA LEU A 61 18.11 -20.28 -19.90
C LEU A 61 19.59 -20.61 -19.70
N GLY A 62 20.13 -20.12 -18.59
CA GLY A 62 21.53 -20.23 -18.23
C GLY A 62 22.44 -19.33 -19.08
N PRO A 63 23.74 -19.26 -18.74
CA PRO A 63 24.42 -19.99 -17.68
C PRO A 63 23.96 -19.57 -16.28
N MET A 64 24.18 -20.47 -15.33
CA MET A 64 23.98 -20.14 -13.93
C MET A 64 25.21 -19.40 -13.38
N ASP A 65 24.97 -18.42 -12.51
CA ASP A 65 26.00 -17.73 -11.73
C ASP A 65 25.90 -18.11 -10.24
N PRO A 66 26.69 -19.10 -9.79
CA PRO A 66 26.69 -19.52 -8.39
C PRO A 66 27.09 -18.39 -7.42
N LEU A 67 27.94 -17.45 -7.83
CA LEU A 67 28.36 -16.34 -6.96
C LEU A 67 27.18 -15.40 -6.72
N LEU A 68 26.44 -15.05 -7.76
CA LEU A 68 25.24 -14.22 -7.64
C LEU A 68 24.18 -14.89 -6.75
N VAL A 69 24.00 -16.21 -6.86
CA VAL A 69 23.09 -16.98 -5.99
C VAL A 69 23.54 -16.93 -4.53
N ILE A 70 24.81 -17.22 -4.25
CA ILE A 70 25.37 -17.27 -2.89
C ILE A 70 25.28 -15.89 -2.24
N PHE A 71 25.81 -14.86 -2.90
CA PHE A 71 25.80 -13.49 -2.36
C PHE A 71 24.38 -12.94 -2.25
N GLY A 72 23.53 -13.15 -3.26
CA GLY A 72 22.14 -12.73 -3.21
C GLY A 72 21.36 -13.39 -2.07
N THR A 73 21.59 -14.67 -1.80
CA THR A 73 20.93 -15.38 -0.69
C THR A 73 21.44 -14.88 0.67
N ILE A 74 22.76 -14.74 0.84
CA ILE A 74 23.37 -14.25 2.08
C ILE A 74 22.95 -12.81 2.37
N CYS A 75 22.88 -11.94 1.36
CA CYS A 75 22.53 -10.54 1.52
C CYS A 75 21.02 -10.30 1.71
N SER A 76 20.14 -11.12 1.11
CA SER A 76 18.69 -10.98 1.27
C SER A 76 18.16 -11.54 2.59
N THR A 77 18.81 -12.59 3.13
CA THR A 77 18.37 -13.27 4.37
C THR A 77 18.26 -12.32 5.59
N PRO A 78 19.23 -11.43 5.87
CA PRO A 78 19.12 -10.47 6.97
C PRO A 78 17.89 -9.56 6.87
N PHE A 79 17.53 -9.09 5.67
CA PHE A 79 16.34 -8.26 5.47
C PHE A 79 15.05 -9.05 5.74
N LEU A 80 14.98 -10.30 5.30
CA LEU A 80 13.85 -11.18 5.61
C LEU A 80 13.70 -11.40 7.12
N LEU A 81 14.80 -11.77 7.80
CA LEU A 81 14.79 -12.00 9.25
C LEU A 81 14.42 -10.73 10.02
N PHE A 82 14.95 -9.58 9.60
CA PHE A 82 14.63 -8.29 10.22
C PHE A 82 13.17 -7.88 9.98
N PHE A 83 12.64 -8.12 8.78
CA PHE A 83 11.21 -7.94 8.50
C PHE A 83 10.34 -8.79 9.42
N LEU A 84 10.64 -10.09 9.56
CA LEU A 84 9.92 -11.00 10.45
C LEU A 84 10.00 -10.55 11.91
N PHE A 85 11.16 -10.06 12.35
CA PHE A 85 11.37 -9.52 13.69
C PHE A 85 10.49 -8.30 13.97
N LEU A 86 10.47 -7.32 13.06
CA LEU A 86 9.64 -6.10 13.21
C LEU A 86 8.14 -6.38 13.18
N ARG A 87 7.73 -7.48 12.54
CA ARG A 87 6.32 -7.85 12.34
C ARG A 87 5.74 -8.75 13.42
N LYS A 88 6.50 -9.02 14.49
CA LYS A 88 5.99 -9.71 15.68
C LYS A 88 4.72 -8.99 16.20
N PRO A 89 3.65 -9.74 16.53
CA PRO A 89 2.39 -9.14 16.93
C PRO A 89 2.55 -8.39 18.26
N LYS A 90 2.26 -7.08 18.23
CA LYS A 90 2.16 -6.28 19.46
C LYS A 90 0.84 -6.61 20.16
N LEU A 91 0.92 -7.29 21.29
CA LEU A 91 -0.21 -7.60 22.15
C LEU A 91 -0.33 -6.53 23.23
N ALA A 92 -1.55 -6.07 23.45
CA ALA A 92 -1.90 -5.24 24.60
C ALA A 92 -2.41 -6.15 25.71
N HIS A 93 -1.83 -6.02 26.89
CA HIS A 93 -2.34 -6.65 28.09
C HIS A 93 -3.37 -5.70 28.72
N ILE A 94 -4.61 -6.16 28.79
CA ILE A 94 -5.72 -5.44 29.40
C ILE A 94 -6.06 -6.13 30.71
N VAL A 95 -6.20 -5.32 31.74
CA VAL A 95 -6.72 -5.74 33.03
C VAL A 95 -8.10 -5.12 33.19
N ARG A 96 -9.13 -5.96 33.33
CA ARG A 96 -10.53 -5.55 33.44
C ARG A 96 -11.07 -5.97 34.81
N LEU A 97 -11.81 -5.07 35.45
CA LEU A 97 -12.62 -5.37 36.63
C LEU A 97 -14.07 -5.45 36.19
N GLU A 98 -14.71 -6.58 36.47
CA GLU A 98 -16.12 -6.80 36.17
C GLU A 98 -16.90 -7.02 37.47
N ALA A 99 -18.04 -6.35 37.62
CA ALA A 99 -18.90 -6.51 38.78
C ALA A 99 -19.37 -7.96 38.88
N ASN A 100 -19.14 -8.59 40.02
CA ASN A 100 -19.52 -9.97 40.27
C ASN A 100 -19.86 -10.14 41.76
N PRO A 101 -21.06 -10.63 42.11
CA PRO A 101 -21.46 -10.85 43.49
C PRO A 101 -20.51 -11.74 44.30
N HIS A 102 -19.77 -12.64 43.64
CA HIS A 102 -18.78 -13.53 44.25
C HIS A 102 -17.35 -12.99 44.17
N GLY A 103 -17.18 -11.72 43.83
CA GLY A 103 -15.88 -11.06 43.67
C GLY A 103 -15.28 -10.53 44.98
N SER A 104 -14.18 -9.79 44.84
CA SER A 104 -13.50 -9.06 45.93
C SER A 104 -13.62 -7.54 45.70
N ASN A 105 -13.53 -6.76 46.77
CA ASN A 105 -13.48 -5.30 46.71
C ASN A 105 -12.04 -4.78 46.54
N ALA A 106 -11.03 -5.63 46.68
CA ALA A 106 -9.62 -5.27 46.55
C ALA A 106 -8.89 -6.26 45.64
N HIS A 107 -8.14 -5.72 44.67
CA HIS A 107 -7.38 -6.46 43.67
C HIS A 107 -5.96 -5.92 43.58
N TYR A 108 -4.98 -6.82 43.60
CA TYR A 108 -3.57 -6.45 43.44
C TYR A 108 -3.08 -6.80 42.04
N ILE A 109 -2.53 -5.82 41.33
CA ILE A 109 -1.94 -5.96 40.00
C ILE A 109 -0.43 -5.80 40.13
N THR A 110 0.32 -6.81 39.68
CA THR A 110 1.77 -6.80 39.70
C THR A 110 2.34 -5.83 38.65
N PRO A 111 3.39 -5.03 38.95
CA PRO A 111 4.08 -4.90 40.22
C PRO A 111 3.60 -3.64 40.98
N GLY A 112 2.68 -3.79 41.94
CA GLY A 112 2.44 -2.77 42.96
C GLY A 112 1.20 -1.88 42.82
N THR A 113 0.24 -2.19 41.95
CA THR A 113 -1.01 -1.40 41.88
C THR A 113 -2.13 -2.12 42.64
N LEU A 114 -2.59 -1.55 43.76
CA LEU A 114 -3.80 -2.01 44.45
C LEU A 114 -5.00 -1.22 43.93
N ILE A 115 -6.00 -1.89 43.39
CA ILE A 115 -7.27 -1.29 43.00
C ILE A 115 -8.33 -1.69 44.03
N GLN A 116 -8.98 -0.69 44.62
CA GLN A 116 -10.14 -0.88 45.49
C GLN A 116 -11.40 -0.41 44.78
N SER A 117 -12.46 -1.22 44.87
CA SER A 117 -13.77 -0.96 44.28
C SER A 117 -14.83 -0.93 45.40
N PRO A 118 -15.82 -0.02 45.33
CA PRO A 118 -16.93 0.00 46.28
C PRO A 118 -17.86 -1.22 46.14
N THR A 119 -17.83 -1.91 44.99
CA THR A 119 -18.61 -3.12 44.72
C THR A 119 -17.73 -4.33 44.46
N ALA A 120 -18.26 -5.52 44.75
CA ALA A 120 -17.55 -6.79 44.53
C ALA A 120 -17.27 -6.97 43.04
N THR A 121 -15.99 -7.16 42.71
CA THR A 121 -15.50 -7.27 41.33
C THR A 121 -14.57 -8.47 41.16
N VAL A 122 -14.45 -8.97 39.94
CA VAL A 122 -13.47 -10.00 39.57
C VAL A 122 -12.46 -9.39 38.60
N LEU A 123 -11.18 -9.64 38.87
CA LEU A 123 -10.06 -9.23 38.03
C LEU A 123 -9.86 -10.23 36.89
N GLN A 124 -9.93 -9.75 35.65
CA GLN A 124 -9.70 -10.53 34.44
C GLN A 124 -8.53 -9.96 33.65
N HIS A 125 -7.66 -10.86 33.17
CA HIS A 125 -6.53 -10.51 32.32
C HIS A 125 -6.83 -10.96 30.89
N HIS A 126 -6.66 -10.05 29.93
CA HIS A 126 -6.83 -10.33 28.51
C HIS A 126 -5.59 -9.92 27.74
N LEU A 127 -5.16 -10.76 26.80
CA LEU A 127 -4.20 -10.37 25.76
C LEU A 127 -4.97 -10.15 24.47
N VAL A 128 -4.99 -8.91 24.00
CA VAL A 128 -5.63 -8.56 22.73
C VAL A 128 -4.63 -7.97 21.76
N HIS A 129 -4.95 -8.03 20.48
CA HIS A 129 -4.21 -7.27 19.50
C HIS A 129 -4.47 -5.77 19.69
N ASN A 130 -3.46 -4.94 19.43
CA ASN A 130 -3.66 -3.50 19.39
C ASN A 130 -4.63 -3.14 18.24
N THR A 131 -5.80 -2.61 18.59
CA THR A 131 -6.86 -2.18 17.67
C THR A 131 -6.88 -0.68 17.43
N ALA A 132 -5.79 0.03 17.74
CA ALA A 132 -5.71 1.47 17.53
C ALA A 132 -6.09 1.84 16.09
N PRO A 133 -6.90 2.90 15.90
CA PRO A 133 -7.28 3.36 14.58
C PRO A 133 -6.05 3.78 13.77
N LEU A 134 -6.15 3.66 12.45
CA LEU A 134 -5.15 4.18 11.53
C LEU A 134 -5.25 5.72 11.53
N GLU A 135 -4.26 6.36 12.12
CA GLU A 135 -4.08 7.81 12.04
C GLU A 135 -3.04 8.15 10.98
N MET A 136 -3.40 9.10 10.11
CA MET A 136 -2.58 9.57 8.99
C MET A 136 -2.44 11.09 9.05
N PRO A 137 -1.28 11.66 8.64
CA PRO A 137 -1.18 13.10 8.45
C PRO A 137 -2.21 13.57 7.42
N SER A 138 -2.66 14.82 7.54
CA SER A 138 -3.69 15.34 6.64
C SER A 138 -3.23 15.29 5.17
N VAL A 139 -4.16 15.06 4.26
CA VAL A 139 -3.88 14.99 2.81
C VAL A 139 -3.14 16.24 2.32
N LYS A 140 -3.57 17.42 2.77
CA LYS A 140 -2.94 18.72 2.42
C LYS A 140 -1.49 18.79 2.88
N GLN A 141 -1.19 18.40 4.11
CA GLN A 141 0.19 18.45 4.63
C GLN A 141 1.13 17.57 3.82
N LEU A 142 0.70 16.36 3.45
CA LEU A 142 1.53 15.44 2.66
C LEU A 142 1.82 15.99 1.26
N TRP A 143 0.81 16.55 0.57
CA TRP A 143 1.02 17.19 -0.72
C TRP A 143 1.92 18.42 -0.65
N VAL A 144 1.82 19.23 0.41
CA VAL A 144 2.72 20.39 0.62
C VAL A 144 4.16 19.92 0.84
N ILE A 145 4.37 18.91 1.68
CA ILE A 145 5.71 18.33 1.93
C ILE A 145 6.29 17.77 0.63
N PHE A 146 5.49 17.07 -0.17
CA PHE A 146 5.91 16.55 -1.46
C PHE A 146 6.31 17.69 -2.41
N SER A 147 5.43 18.67 -2.63
CA SER A 147 5.68 19.75 -3.59
C SER A 147 6.88 20.61 -3.20
N ILE A 148 6.96 21.03 -1.94
CA ILE A 148 8.11 21.80 -1.44
C ILE A 148 9.38 20.94 -1.51
N GLY A 149 9.31 19.69 -1.05
CA GLY A 149 10.44 18.77 -1.03
C GLY A 149 11.03 18.54 -2.42
N VAL A 150 10.17 18.28 -3.42
CA VAL A 150 10.59 18.09 -4.81
C VAL A 150 11.19 19.37 -5.38
N VAL A 151 10.51 20.51 -5.26
CA VAL A 151 11.02 21.79 -5.79
C VAL A 151 12.36 22.16 -5.16
N VAL A 152 12.45 22.10 -3.84
CA VAL A 152 13.69 22.43 -3.10
C VAL A 152 14.81 21.51 -3.54
N SER A 153 14.61 20.18 -3.49
CA SER A 153 15.66 19.21 -3.88
C SER A 153 16.17 19.46 -5.30
N SER A 154 15.26 19.82 -6.20
CA SER A 154 15.59 20.02 -7.60
C SER A 154 16.35 21.32 -7.84
N VAL A 155 15.95 22.40 -7.18
CA VAL A 155 16.69 23.67 -7.19
C VAL A 155 18.11 23.46 -6.70
N PHE A 156 18.28 22.68 -5.65
CA PHE A 156 19.60 22.36 -5.15
C PHE A 156 20.38 21.41 -6.07
N MET A 157 19.74 20.55 -6.86
CA MET A 157 20.44 19.75 -7.86
C MET A 157 20.78 20.52 -9.15
N LEU A 158 20.17 21.70 -9.41
CA LEU A 158 20.43 22.51 -10.63
C LEU A 158 21.91 22.87 -10.87
N PRO A 159 22.75 23.17 -9.86
CA PRO A 159 24.17 23.44 -10.09
C PRO A 159 24.90 22.28 -10.78
N LEU A 160 24.47 21.03 -10.59
CA LEU A 160 25.03 19.87 -11.28
C LEU A 160 24.78 19.93 -12.80
N LEU A 161 23.60 20.43 -13.20
CA LEU A 161 23.25 20.63 -14.60
C LEU A 161 24.02 21.80 -15.23
N VAL A 162 24.20 22.90 -14.49
CA VAL A 162 24.77 24.15 -15.03
C VAL A 162 26.29 24.15 -15.01
N THR A 163 26.90 23.64 -13.95
CA THR A 163 28.35 23.72 -13.72
C THR A 163 29.08 22.38 -13.96
N GLY A 164 28.33 21.36 -14.38
CA GLY A 164 28.83 20.01 -14.59
C GLY A 164 29.28 19.33 -13.30
N ILE A 165 29.90 18.15 -13.46
CA ILE A 165 30.39 17.33 -12.36
C ILE A 165 31.66 17.94 -11.76
N ASN A 166 31.58 18.42 -10.53
CA ASN A 166 32.71 18.93 -9.76
C ASN A 166 32.61 18.50 -8.27
N PRO A 167 33.68 18.55 -7.47
CA PRO A 167 33.64 18.06 -6.08
C PRO A 167 32.55 18.72 -5.22
N LEU A 168 32.25 19.99 -5.47
CA LEU A 168 31.23 20.74 -4.74
C LEU A 168 29.81 20.28 -5.10
N THR A 169 29.51 20.12 -6.39
CA THR A 169 28.21 19.65 -6.88
C THR A 169 27.96 18.20 -6.48
N ILE A 170 28.99 17.34 -6.47
CA ILE A 170 28.88 15.98 -5.94
C ILE A 170 28.55 16.00 -4.45
N LEU A 171 29.27 16.79 -3.65
CA LEU A 171 29.00 16.89 -2.21
C LEU A 171 27.56 17.35 -1.94
N LEU A 172 27.13 18.39 -2.65
CA LEU A 172 25.79 18.94 -2.52
C LEU A 172 24.71 17.94 -2.98
N PHE A 173 24.98 17.23 -4.08
CA PHE A 173 24.12 16.15 -4.57
C PHE A 173 23.97 15.03 -3.53
N LEU A 174 25.07 14.54 -2.93
CA LEU A 174 25.01 13.44 -1.95
C LEU A 174 24.18 13.80 -0.71
N ILE A 175 24.25 15.05 -0.24
CA ILE A 175 23.47 15.53 0.90
C ILE A 175 21.96 15.53 0.60
N ILE A 176 21.59 15.80 -0.65
CA ILE A 176 20.21 16.11 -1.05
C ILE A 176 19.54 14.94 -1.74
N ALA A 177 20.29 14.09 -2.44
CA ALA A 177 19.79 12.93 -3.17
C ALA A 177 19.03 11.97 -2.26
N LEU A 178 19.54 11.67 -1.06
CA LEU A 178 18.88 10.75 -0.14
C LEU A 178 17.54 11.30 0.40
N PRO A 179 17.46 12.53 0.95
CA PRO A 179 16.18 13.17 1.27
C PRO A 179 15.22 13.27 0.08
N ALA A 180 15.73 13.68 -1.09
CA ALA A 180 14.94 13.81 -2.31
C ALA A 180 14.33 12.48 -2.75
N TRP A 181 15.12 11.41 -2.71
CA TRP A 181 14.67 10.05 -2.99
C TRP A 181 13.55 9.64 -2.05
N ILE A 182 13.76 9.76 -0.73
CA ILE A 182 12.75 9.43 0.29
C ILE A 182 11.45 10.20 0.06
N LEU A 183 11.55 11.51 -0.13
CA LEU A 183 10.38 12.38 -0.32
C LEU A 183 9.65 12.06 -1.63
N GLY A 184 10.39 11.85 -2.72
CA GLY A 184 9.86 11.58 -4.04
C GLY A 184 9.14 10.24 -4.13
N PHE A 185 9.72 9.17 -3.55
CA PHE A 185 9.10 7.84 -3.68
C PHE A 185 7.90 7.64 -2.74
N SER A 186 7.98 8.17 -1.51
CA SER A 186 7.07 7.77 -0.42
C SER A 186 5.90 8.74 -0.16
N THR A 187 6.17 10.03 -0.16
CA THR A 187 5.19 11.07 0.20
C THR A 187 3.92 11.03 -0.65
N PRO A 188 3.98 10.91 -1.99
CA PRO A 188 2.76 10.89 -2.80
C PRO A 188 1.92 9.62 -2.53
N VAL A 189 2.56 8.48 -2.27
CA VAL A 189 1.84 7.26 -1.88
C VAL A 189 1.12 7.45 -0.55
N PHE A 190 1.80 8.05 0.45
CA PHE A 190 1.15 8.35 1.73
C PHE A 190 0.04 9.39 1.59
N ALA A 191 0.15 10.34 0.66
CA ALA A 191 -0.91 11.32 0.38
C ALA A 191 -2.17 10.63 -0.17
N TRP A 192 -2.01 9.69 -1.11
CA TRP A 192 -3.11 8.86 -1.61
C TRP A 192 -3.65 7.90 -0.55
N TRP A 193 -2.79 7.35 0.31
CA TRP A 193 -3.24 6.49 1.40
C TRP A 193 -4.03 7.28 2.46
N SER A 194 -3.61 8.50 2.77
CA SER A 194 -4.34 9.44 3.61
C SER A 194 -5.70 9.80 2.99
N THR A 195 -5.75 10.01 1.67
CA THR A 195 -7.00 10.24 0.91
C THR A 195 -7.99 9.08 1.09
N SER A 196 -7.52 7.83 0.97
CA SER A 196 -8.34 6.65 1.22
C SER A 196 -8.85 6.58 2.67
N ASN A 197 -8.00 6.91 3.65
CA ASN A 197 -8.38 6.91 5.06
C ASN A 197 -9.40 8.01 5.42
N GLU A 198 -9.25 9.20 4.85
CA GLU A 198 -10.10 10.37 5.12
C GLU A 198 -11.45 10.28 4.41
N TYR A 199 -11.48 9.89 3.12
CA TYR A 199 -12.67 10.01 2.28
C TYR A 199 -13.46 8.73 2.05
N PHE A 200 -12.89 7.53 2.27
CA PHE A 200 -13.67 6.29 2.07
C PHE A 200 -14.60 5.99 3.24
N GLY A 201 -14.46 6.68 4.38
CA GLY A 201 -15.40 6.59 5.50
C GLY A 201 -15.40 5.21 6.20
N LEU A 202 -14.31 4.45 6.12
CA LEU A 202 -14.16 3.14 6.77
C LEU A 202 -13.26 3.24 8.01
N SER A 203 -13.63 2.55 9.09
CA SER A 203 -12.76 2.40 10.26
C SER A 203 -11.68 1.35 9.98
N THR A 204 -10.48 1.83 9.65
CA THR A 204 -9.30 0.99 9.43
C THR A 204 -8.43 1.01 10.67
N THR A 205 -8.10 -0.16 11.21
CA THR A 205 -7.09 -0.24 12.27
C THR A 205 -5.70 -0.05 11.68
N ARG A 206 -4.75 0.49 12.45
CA ARG A 206 -3.35 0.63 12.02
C ARG A 206 -2.79 -0.68 11.48
N ARG A 207 -3.04 -1.78 12.19
CA ARG A 207 -2.62 -3.13 11.76
C ARG A 207 -3.17 -3.48 10.37
N GLN A 208 -4.47 -3.32 10.15
CA GLN A 208 -5.08 -3.63 8.85
C GLN A 208 -4.45 -2.79 7.74
N GLY A 209 -4.30 -1.48 7.97
CA GLY A 209 -3.68 -0.57 7.00
C GLY A 209 -2.23 -0.95 6.66
N GLU A 210 -1.40 -1.24 7.66
CA GLU A 210 -0.02 -1.69 7.45
C GLU A 210 0.03 -2.99 6.64
N TRP A 211 -0.83 -3.98 6.95
CA TRP A 211 -0.90 -5.23 6.19
C TRP A 211 -1.37 -5.04 4.74
N MET A 212 -2.24 -4.07 4.46
CA MET A 212 -2.67 -3.75 3.09
C MET A 212 -1.49 -3.27 2.24
N LEU A 213 -0.72 -2.29 2.73
CA LEU A 213 0.47 -1.80 2.03
C LEU A 213 1.55 -2.87 1.91
N ILE A 214 1.79 -3.64 2.97
CA ILE A 214 2.78 -4.72 2.96
C ILE A 214 2.44 -5.81 1.96
N ALA A 215 1.16 -6.21 1.86
CA ALA A 215 0.75 -7.19 0.87
C ALA A 215 1.01 -6.70 -0.56
N GLY A 216 0.78 -5.40 -0.83
CA GLY A 216 1.15 -4.77 -2.10
C GLY A 216 2.65 -4.76 -2.38
N MET A 217 3.47 -4.44 -1.37
CA MET A 217 4.92 -4.50 -1.50
C MET A 217 5.40 -5.93 -1.78
N LEU A 218 4.86 -6.93 -1.08
CA LEU A 218 5.21 -8.34 -1.28
C LEU A 218 4.72 -8.87 -2.64
N SER A 219 3.62 -8.36 -3.19
CA SER A 219 3.15 -8.78 -4.51
C SER A 219 4.05 -8.31 -5.66
N THR A 220 5.02 -7.44 -5.41
CA THR A 220 6.04 -7.07 -6.40
C THR A 220 6.99 -8.22 -6.71
N LEU A 221 7.27 -9.11 -5.74
CA LEU A 221 8.18 -10.24 -5.93
C LEU A 221 7.71 -11.16 -7.07
N PRO A 222 6.51 -11.78 -7.02
CA PRO A 222 6.04 -12.62 -8.12
C PRO A 222 5.89 -11.83 -9.43
N ALA A 223 5.53 -10.54 -9.36
CA ALA A 223 5.43 -9.71 -10.57
C ALA A 223 6.79 -9.48 -11.25
N LEU A 224 7.84 -9.14 -10.48
CA LEU A 224 9.19 -8.97 -11.01
C LEU A 224 9.72 -10.29 -11.59
N LEU A 225 9.46 -11.43 -10.96
CA LEU A 225 9.85 -12.72 -11.52
C LEU A 225 9.16 -13.02 -12.84
N ILE A 226 7.87 -12.70 -12.95
CA ILE A 226 7.14 -12.87 -14.22
C ILE A 226 7.72 -11.93 -15.29
N ASN A 227 7.87 -10.65 -14.97
CA ASN A 227 8.16 -9.61 -15.95
C ASN A 227 9.61 -9.59 -16.40
N SER A 228 10.52 -9.89 -15.49
CA SER A 228 11.96 -9.71 -15.71
C SER A 228 12.71 -11.03 -15.90
N LEU A 229 12.14 -12.17 -15.51
CA LEU A 229 12.79 -13.47 -15.67
C LEU A 229 11.99 -14.40 -16.59
N ILE A 230 10.75 -14.72 -16.23
CA ILE A 230 9.96 -15.72 -16.95
C ILE A 230 9.60 -15.25 -18.37
N SER A 231 9.11 -14.01 -18.50
CA SER A 231 8.61 -13.51 -19.78
C SER A 231 9.71 -13.23 -20.81
N PRO A 232 10.87 -12.64 -20.47
CA PRO A 232 11.99 -12.53 -21.41
C PRO A 232 12.39 -13.89 -21.98
N ILE A 233 12.55 -14.90 -21.12
CA ILE A 233 12.86 -16.28 -21.53
C ILE A 233 11.82 -16.85 -22.48
N LEU A 234 10.54 -16.73 -22.15
CA LEU A 234 9.47 -17.25 -23.01
C LEU A 234 9.38 -16.52 -24.35
N ILE A 235 9.58 -15.20 -24.37
CA ILE A 235 9.47 -14.39 -25.58
C ILE A 235 10.69 -14.60 -26.49
N ASN A 236 11.89 -14.68 -25.91
CA ASN A 236 13.11 -14.97 -26.66
C ASN A 236 13.06 -16.39 -27.25
N PHE A 237 12.55 -17.36 -26.49
CA PHE A 237 12.30 -18.72 -26.98
C PHE A 237 11.31 -18.76 -28.18
N LEU A 238 10.38 -17.82 -28.26
CA LEU A 238 9.48 -17.66 -29.41
C LEU A 238 10.12 -16.95 -30.62
N GLY A 239 11.41 -16.59 -30.52
CA GLY A 239 12.18 -15.95 -31.59
C GLY A 239 11.95 -14.44 -31.70
N LEU A 240 11.42 -13.80 -30.65
CA LEU A 240 11.22 -12.35 -30.60
C LEU A 240 12.32 -11.73 -29.75
N SER A 241 13.01 -10.72 -30.29
CA SER A 241 14.05 -10.01 -29.53
C SER A 241 13.45 -9.31 -28.32
N VAL A 242 14.12 -9.41 -27.18
CA VAL A 242 13.74 -8.76 -25.91
C VAL A 242 14.75 -7.69 -25.48
N THR A 243 15.87 -7.57 -26.19
CA THR A 243 16.98 -6.66 -25.88
C THR A 243 16.84 -5.30 -26.56
N ASP A 244 16.14 -5.24 -27.69
CA ASP A 244 15.87 -3.99 -28.41
C ASP A 244 14.59 -3.34 -27.89
N GLU A 245 14.69 -2.13 -27.34
CA GLU A 245 13.57 -1.39 -26.73
C GLU A 245 12.41 -1.11 -27.71
N TYR A 246 12.69 -1.08 -29.01
CA TYR A 246 11.68 -0.86 -30.05
C TYR A 246 11.07 -2.15 -30.62
N SER A 247 11.61 -3.30 -30.24
CA SER A 247 11.16 -4.60 -30.72
C SER A 247 9.78 -4.99 -30.16
N LEU A 248 9.06 -5.83 -30.92
CA LEU A 248 7.78 -6.38 -30.47
C LEU A 248 7.94 -7.21 -29.19
N GLY A 249 9.06 -7.95 -29.02
CA GLY A 249 9.28 -8.77 -27.83
C GLY A 249 9.43 -7.92 -26.58
N PHE A 250 10.21 -6.84 -26.63
CA PHE A 250 10.27 -5.86 -25.54
C PHE A 250 8.92 -5.20 -25.28
N GLY A 251 8.19 -4.83 -26.34
CA GLY A 251 6.82 -4.32 -26.22
C GLY A 251 5.89 -5.30 -25.49
N MET A 252 5.91 -6.59 -25.83
CA MET A 252 5.11 -7.62 -25.18
C MET A 252 5.45 -7.77 -23.69
N ILE A 253 6.70 -7.56 -23.28
CA ILE A 253 7.04 -7.50 -21.85
C ILE A 253 6.28 -6.34 -21.19
N LEU A 254 6.28 -5.16 -21.80
CA LEU A 254 5.67 -3.95 -21.24
C LEU A 254 4.14 -3.93 -21.24
N PHE A 255 3.49 -4.29 -22.35
CA PHE A 255 2.03 -4.16 -22.50
C PHE A 255 1.26 -5.47 -22.27
N LEU A 256 1.93 -6.62 -22.28
CA LEU A 256 1.28 -7.92 -22.07
C LEU A 256 1.72 -8.56 -20.76
N SER A 257 3.01 -8.88 -20.62
CA SER A 257 3.51 -9.57 -19.44
C SER A 257 3.33 -8.73 -18.17
N ALA A 258 3.84 -7.50 -18.15
CA ALA A 258 3.84 -6.67 -16.95
C ALA A 258 2.44 -6.43 -16.39
N PRO A 259 1.45 -6.01 -17.20
CA PRO A 259 0.08 -5.87 -16.75
C PRO A 259 -0.52 -7.17 -16.21
N ILE A 260 -0.31 -8.30 -16.89
CA ILE A 260 -0.84 -9.60 -16.45
C ILE A 260 -0.21 -10.02 -15.12
N GLY A 261 1.12 -10.08 -15.06
CA GLY A 261 1.87 -10.53 -13.90
C GLY A 261 1.60 -9.67 -12.67
N GLU A 262 1.59 -8.35 -12.85
CA GLU A 262 1.35 -7.41 -11.76
C GLU A 262 -0.08 -7.45 -11.22
N GLU A 263 -1.09 -7.35 -12.09
CA GLU A 263 -2.47 -7.23 -11.64
C GLU A 263 -2.98 -8.55 -11.04
N ILE A 264 -2.50 -9.71 -11.55
CA ILE A 264 -2.76 -11.01 -10.92
C ILE A 264 -2.09 -11.09 -9.55
N SER A 265 -0.81 -10.70 -9.45
CA SER A 265 -0.07 -10.72 -8.17
C SER A 265 -0.73 -9.84 -7.11
N LYS A 266 -1.19 -8.63 -7.49
CA LYS A 266 -1.92 -7.71 -6.61
C LYS A 266 -3.28 -8.28 -6.22
N ALA A 267 -4.01 -8.91 -7.15
CA ALA A 267 -5.30 -9.56 -6.85
C ALA A 267 -5.13 -10.73 -5.85
N ILE A 268 -4.06 -11.52 -5.99
CA ILE A 268 -3.70 -12.58 -5.03
C ILE A 268 -3.38 -11.96 -3.66
N ALA A 269 -2.65 -10.84 -3.60
CA ALA A 269 -2.42 -10.11 -2.36
C ALA A 269 -3.72 -9.65 -1.68
N VAL A 270 -4.71 -9.18 -2.44
CA VAL A 270 -6.05 -8.87 -1.90
C VAL A 270 -6.74 -10.11 -1.34
N LEU A 271 -6.62 -11.26 -2.01
CA LEU A 271 -7.19 -12.53 -1.52
C LEU A 271 -6.54 -12.99 -0.21
N PHE A 272 -5.23 -12.82 -0.02
CA PHE A 272 -4.58 -13.09 1.27
C PHE A 272 -5.11 -12.19 2.40
N LEU A 273 -5.65 -11.03 2.06
CA LEU A 273 -6.33 -10.11 2.97
C LEU A 273 -7.84 -10.33 3.06
N ALA A 274 -8.38 -11.39 2.45
CA ALA A 274 -9.82 -11.65 2.45
C ALA A 274 -10.45 -11.65 3.85
N ARG A 275 -9.71 -12.06 4.88
CA ARG A 275 -10.16 -12.00 6.30
C ARG A 275 -10.52 -10.60 6.79
N PHE A 276 -9.98 -9.54 6.18
CA PHE A 276 -10.25 -8.15 6.53
C PHE A 276 -11.40 -7.54 5.72
N ILE A 277 -11.88 -8.24 4.69
CA ILE A 277 -13.03 -7.82 3.89
C ILE A 277 -14.31 -8.12 4.66
N ASP A 278 -15.04 -7.06 5.01
CA ASP A 278 -16.38 -7.10 5.63
C ASP A 278 -17.49 -6.62 4.66
N SER A 279 -17.10 -5.92 3.59
CA SER A 279 -17.99 -5.33 2.59
C SER A 279 -17.26 -5.18 1.25
N PRO A 280 -17.98 -5.04 0.12
CA PRO A 280 -17.38 -4.68 -1.17
C PRO A 280 -16.58 -3.37 -1.13
N LYS A 281 -17.10 -2.38 -0.40
CA LYS A 281 -16.43 -1.10 -0.12
C LYS A 281 -15.08 -1.29 0.59
N ARG A 282 -15.00 -2.20 1.57
CA ARG A 282 -13.73 -2.60 2.21
C ARG A 282 -12.82 -3.36 1.26
N GLY A 283 -13.36 -4.20 0.38
CA GLY A 283 -12.63 -4.82 -0.71
C GLY A 283 -11.96 -3.78 -1.63
N PHE A 284 -12.70 -2.73 -2.02
CA PHE A 284 -12.16 -1.60 -2.78
C PHE A 284 -11.03 -0.88 -2.03
N GLN A 285 -11.22 -0.56 -0.74
CA GLN A 285 -10.18 0.07 0.09
C GLN A 285 -8.92 -0.79 0.18
N ILE A 286 -9.07 -2.10 0.42
CA ILE A 286 -7.95 -3.04 0.50
C ILE A 286 -7.23 -3.08 -0.85
N GLY A 287 -7.96 -3.21 -1.96
CA GLY A 287 -7.38 -3.18 -3.31
C GLY A 287 -6.62 -1.88 -3.57
N PHE A 288 -7.22 -0.74 -3.26
CA PHE A 288 -6.59 0.57 -3.39
C PHE A 288 -5.26 0.65 -2.62
N SER A 289 -5.25 0.22 -1.35
CA SER A 289 -4.04 0.19 -0.53
C SER A 289 -3.01 -0.86 -0.97
N VAL A 290 -3.42 -2.01 -1.48
CA VAL A 290 -2.50 -3.00 -2.07
C VAL A 290 -1.82 -2.41 -3.32
N GLY A 291 -2.57 -1.74 -4.20
CA GLY A 291 -2.00 -1.05 -5.36
C GLY A 291 -1.01 0.05 -4.98
N LEU A 292 -1.29 0.82 -3.93
CA LEU A 292 -0.34 1.78 -3.37
C LEU A 292 0.93 1.12 -2.79
N GLY A 293 0.78 -0.03 -2.13
CA GLY A 293 1.90 -0.81 -1.62
C GLY A 293 2.83 -1.29 -2.73
N PHE A 294 2.28 -1.74 -3.84
CA PHE A 294 3.05 -2.11 -5.03
C PHE A 294 3.78 -0.87 -5.60
N ALA A 295 3.04 0.23 -5.77
CA ALA A 295 3.57 1.48 -6.27
C ALA A 295 4.71 2.04 -5.42
N LEU A 296 4.77 1.77 -4.11
CA LEU A 296 5.89 2.20 -3.25
C LEU A 296 7.22 1.64 -3.71
N LEU A 297 7.31 0.32 -3.96
CA LEU A 297 8.60 -0.27 -4.37
C LEU A 297 8.94 0.10 -5.79
N GLU A 298 7.94 0.10 -6.69
CA GLU A 298 8.16 0.48 -8.07
C GLU A 298 8.62 1.94 -8.17
N ASN A 299 7.92 2.87 -7.50
CA ASN A 299 8.29 4.28 -7.47
C ASN A 299 9.68 4.49 -6.89
N MET A 300 10.13 3.62 -5.96
CA MET A 300 11.47 3.74 -5.41
C MET A 300 12.56 3.50 -6.45
N ILE A 301 12.35 2.57 -7.40
CA ILE A 301 13.26 2.32 -8.53
C ILE A 301 13.27 3.52 -9.48
N TYR A 302 12.10 3.99 -9.90
CA TYR A 302 11.98 5.10 -10.86
C TYR A 302 12.59 6.39 -10.31
N ILE A 303 12.34 6.73 -9.05
CA ILE A 303 12.91 7.93 -8.44
C ILE A 303 14.42 7.79 -8.28
N LEU A 304 14.92 6.61 -7.89
CA LEU A 304 16.37 6.37 -7.82
C LEU A 304 17.02 6.55 -9.19
N GLY A 305 16.47 5.95 -10.25
CA GLY A 305 16.96 6.11 -11.62
C GLY A 305 16.94 7.56 -12.08
N SER A 306 15.90 8.33 -11.74
CA SER A 306 15.80 9.75 -12.09
C SER A 306 16.87 10.62 -11.41
N ILE A 307 17.25 10.29 -10.17
CA ILE A 307 18.29 10.99 -9.41
C ILE A 307 19.68 10.60 -9.92
N LEU A 308 19.86 9.35 -10.38
CA LEU A 308 21.12 8.84 -10.92
C LEU A 308 21.33 9.17 -12.42
N ALA A 309 20.48 10.02 -13.02
CA ALA A 309 20.55 10.43 -14.43
C ALA A 309 21.71 11.41 -14.76
N GLY A 310 22.74 11.49 -13.90
CA GLY A 310 23.90 12.36 -14.08
C GLY A 310 23.55 13.85 -14.04
N GLU A 311 24.08 14.63 -14.99
CA GLU A 311 23.89 16.09 -15.06
C GLU A 311 22.41 16.48 -15.22
N GLY A 312 21.58 15.60 -15.78
CA GLY A 312 20.13 15.79 -15.93
C GLY A 312 19.30 15.51 -14.66
N ALA A 313 19.92 15.14 -13.54
CA ALA A 313 19.21 14.69 -12.33
C ALA A 313 18.13 15.66 -11.84
N ALA A 314 18.41 16.97 -11.84
CA ALA A 314 17.47 17.99 -11.40
C ALA A 314 16.16 17.98 -12.20
N ILE A 315 16.26 17.84 -13.53
CA ILE A 315 15.11 17.82 -14.44
C ILE A 315 14.41 16.47 -14.34
N SER A 316 15.17 15.38 -14.52
CA SER A 316 14.66 14.02 -14.50
C SER A 316 13.90 13.71 -13.20
N PHE A 317 14.43 14.12 -12.05
CA PHE A 317 13.80 13.93 -10.75
C PHE A 317 12.46 14.66 -10.63
N VAL A 318 12.37 15.95 -10.95
CA VAL A 318 11.08 16.69 -10.88
C VAL A 318 10.04 16.03 -11.75
N PHE A 319 10.37 15.79 -13.02
CA PHE A 319 9.43 15.24 -13.98
C PHE A 319 8.95 13.85 -13.55
N THR A 320 9.88 12.96 -13.20
CA THR A 320 9.54 11.60 -12.74
C THR A 320 8.71 11.63 -11.47
N ALA A 321 9.09 12.43 -10.46
CA ALA A 321 8.37 12.54 -9.21
C ALA A 321 6.94 13.04 -9.40
N VAL A 322 6.75 14.13 -10.15
CA VAL A 322 5.43 14.73 -10.38
C VAL A 322 4.55 13.81 -11.21
N LEU A 323 5.04 13.32 -12.35
CA LEU A 323 4.24 12.47 -13.25
C LEU A 323 3.82 11.17 -12.58
N ARG A 324 4.68 10.56 -11.75
CA ARG A 324 4.31 9.36 -10.99
C ARG A 324 3.33 9.68 -9.87
N ALA A 325 3.49 10.79 -9.16
CA ALA A 325 2.61 11.19 -8.07
C ALA A 325 1.13 11.33 -8.48
N ILE A 326 0.86 11.84 -9.69
CA ILE A 326 -0.50 12.03 -10.21
C ILE A 326 -0.90 11.02 -11.29
N GLY A 327 0.04 10.22 -11.80
CA GLY A 327 -0.18 9.24 -12.87
C GLY A 327 -0.12 7.80 -12.37
N SER A 328 1.06 7.17 -12.43
CA SER A 328 1.19 5.73 -12.17
C SER A 328 0.80 5.32 -10.74
N ILE A 329 1.07 6.14 -9.72
CA ILE A 329 0.70 5.81 -8.33
C ILE A 329 -0.82 5.68 -8.14
N PRO A 330 -1.65 6.70 -8.47
CA PRO A 330 -3.10 6.52 -8.45
C PRO A 330 -3.58 5.51 -9.49
N GLY A 331 -2.85 5.29 -10.59
CA GLY A 331 -3.10 4.21 -11.56
C GLY A 331 -3.15 2.85 -10.89
N HIS A 332 -2.04 2.41 -10.29
CA HIS A 332 -1.96 1.13 -9.58
C HIS A 332 -3.02 1.00 -8.48
N ALA A 333 -3.25 2.08 -7.72
CA ALA A 333 -4.29 2.10 -6.70
C ALA A 333 -5.68 1.85 -7.31
N THR A 334 -6.00 2.50 -8.43
CA THR A 334 -7.30 2.40 -9.10
C THR A 334 -7.52 1.02 -9.71
N TRP A 335 -6.57 0.49 -10.46
CA TRP A 335 -6.67 -0.82 -11.12
C TRP A 335 -6.86 -1.94 -10.10
N THR A 336 -6.06 -1.91 -9.04
CA THR A 336 -6.18 -2.89 -7.96
C THR A 336 -7.46 -2.72 -7.16
N ALA A 337 -7.98 -1.50 -7.00
CA ALA A 337 -9.25 -1.26 -6.31
C ALA A 337 -10.47 -1.84 -7.07
N ILE A 338 -10.45 -1.83 -8.40
CA ILE A 338 -11.46 -2.49 -9.25
C ILE A 338 -11.50 -4.00 -8.93
N SER A 339 -10.34 -4.65 -8.97
CA SER A 339 -10.18 -6.07 -8.61
C SER A 339 -10.61 -6.32 -7.15
N GLY A 340 -10.20 -5.45 -6.23
CA GLY A 340 -10.49 -5.59 -4.81
C GLY A 340 -11.98 -5.46 -4.47
N TYR A 341 -12.72 -4.59 -5.15
CA TYR A 341 -14.17 -4.48 -5.00
C TYR A 341 -14.89 -5.76 -5.42
N ALA A 342 -14.54 -6.31 -6.59
CA ALA A 342 -15.14 -7.54 -7.11
C ALA A 342 -14.80 -8.76 -6.23
N ILE A 343 -13.54 -8.88 -5.80
CA ILE A 343 -13.12 -9.88 -4.82
C ILE A 343 -13.91 -9.71 -3.52
N GLY A 344 -14.13 -8.46 -3.08
CA GLY A 344 -14.93 -8.13 -1.92
C GLY A 344 -16.35 -8.68 -2.00
N HIS A 345 -17.05 -8.41 -3.10
CA HIS A 345 -18.38 -8.98 -3.40
C HIS A 345 -18.39 -10.51 -3.36
N TYR A 346 -17.40 -11.14 -4.00
CA TYR A 346 -17.29 -12.60 -4.06
C TYR A 346 -17.04 -13.24 -2.69
N VAL A 347 -16.12 -12.68 -1.90
CA VAL A 347 -15.79 -13.18 -0.56
C VAL A 347 -17.00 -13.06 0.37
N ILE A 348 -17.70 -11.93 0.30
CA ILE A 348 -18.87 -11.66 1.14
C ILE A 348 -20.03 -12.58 0.76
N SER A 349 -20.41 -12.66 -0.51
CA SER A 349 -21.48 -13.58 -0.96
C SER A 349 -21.24 -15.03 -0.54
N LYS A 350 -20.00 -15.55 -0.68
CA LYS A 350 -19.65 -16.91 -0.20
C LYS A 350 -19.74 -17.06 1.32
N ARG A 351 -19.30 -16.05 2.09
CA ARG A 351 -19.41 -16.08 3.56
C ARG A 351 -20.85 -16.07 4.02
N TRP A 352 -21.70 -15.26 3.37
CA TRP A 352 -23.14 -15.24 3.64
C TRP A 352 -23.78 -16.58 3.32
N HIS A 353 -23.47 -17.18 2.17
CA HIS A 353 -24.00 -18.50 1.82
C HIS A 353 -23.61 -19.59 2.84
N LYS A 354 -22.35 -19.57 3.32
CA LYS A 354 -21.89 -20.51 4.36
C LYS A 354 -22.53 -20.24 5.73
N ARG A 355 -22.86 -18.98 6.04
CA ARG A 355 -23.55 -18.60 7.28
C ARG A 355 -25.05 -18.84 7.20
N SER A 356 -25.72 -18.63 6.06
CA SER A 356 -27.16 -18.83 5.90
C SER A 356 -27.58 -20.30 5.94
N LEU A 357 -26.65 -21.23 5.66
CA LEU A 357 -26.83 -22.66 5.89
C LEU A 357 -26.83 -23.06 7.38
N GLY A 358 -26.48 -22.15 8.30
CA GLY A 358 -26.74 -22.27 9.72
C GLY A 358 -27.66 -21.13 10.16
N ILE A 359 -28.92 -21.43 10.49
CA ILE A 359 -29.95 -20.44 10.87
C ILE A 359 -29.36 -19.41 11.85
N PHE A 360 -29.11 -18.19 11.37
CA PHE A 360 -28.65 -17.08 12.20
C PHE A 360 -29.38 -15.79 11.85
N ASP A 361 -29.95 -15.25 12.92
CA ASP A 361 -30.68 -13.99 13.03
C ASP A 361 -29.76 -12.78 12.81
N LYS A 362 -30.17 -11.89 11.88
CA LYS A 362 -29.49 -10.62 11.56
C LYS A 362 -29.36 -9.68 12.79
N SER A 363 -30.15 -9.88 13.85
CA SER A 363 -30.23 -9.00 15.01
C SER A 363 -28.97 -8.94 15.90
N LYS A 364 -28.08 -9.94 15.85
CA LYS A 364 -26.93 -10.04 16.77
C LYS A 364 -25.66 -9.30 16.34
N THR A 365 -25.66 -8.64 15.18
CA THR A 365 -24.43 -8.04 14.62
C THR A 365 -24.26 -6.55 14.93
N GLN A 366 -25.16 -5.95 15.70
CA GLN A 366 -25.20 -4.49 15.84
C GLN A 366 -25.47 -4.03 17.29
N GLN A 367 -24.78 -4.63 18.26
CA GLN A 367 -24.56 -3.99 19.55
C GLN A 367 -23.17 -3.34 19.53
N ASP A 368 -23.06 -2.20 18.85
CA ASP A 368 -21.92 -1.31 19.02
C ASP A 368 -21.83 -0.93 20.50
N SER A 369 -20.84 -1.46 21.18
CA SER A 369 -20.58 -1.10 22.58
C SER A 369 -20.29 0.38 22.67
N GLN A 370 -21.10 1.09 23.45
CA GLN A 370 -20.92 2.52 23.65
C GLN A 370 -19.61 2.78 24.40
N TRP A 371 -18.75 3.62 23.84
CA TRP A 371 -17.48 4.00 24.46
C TRP A 371 -17.29 5.51 24.39
N ILE A 372 -16.62 6.06 25.40
CA ILE A 372 -16.23 7.48 25.46
C ILE A 372 -14.75 7.50 25.85
N LEU A 373 -13.92 8.11 25.02
CA LEU A 373 -12.52 8.37 25.35
C LEU A 373 -12.45 9.64 26.19
N PHE A 374 -11.80 9.58 27.34
CA PHE A 374 -11.56 10.74 28.20
C PHE A 374 -10.09 11.18 28.08
N ASP A 375 -9.86 12.49 28.14
CA ASP A 375 -8.51 13.03 28.23
C ASP A 375 -7.92 12.69 29.60
N ALA A 376 -6.74 12.05 29.60
CA ALA A 376 -6.04 11.64 30.80
C ALA A 376 -5.65 12.82 31.72
N LYS A 377 -5.53 14.05 31.19
CA LYS A 377 -5.18 15.23 31.98
C LYS A 377 -6.38 16.03 32.48
N SER A 378 -7.40 16.18 31.64
CA SER A 378 -8.56 17.05 31.94
C SER A 378 -9.81 16.29 32.38
N GLY A 379 -9.86 14.95 32.20
CA GLY A 379 -11.03 14.13 32.50
C GLY A 379 -12.24 14.42 31.59
N GLN A 380 -12.08 15.25 30.57
CA GLN A 380 -13.16 15.63 29.65
C GLN A 380 -13.32 14.57 28.54
N PRO A 381 -14.55 14.31 28.07
CA PRO A 381 -14.78 13.41 26.95
C PRO A 381 -14.21 13.99 25.65
N MET A 382 -13.29 13.26 25.03
CA MET A 382 -12.63 13.61 23.76
C MET A 382 -13.40 13.09 22.53
N ILE A 383 -13.85 11.83 22.57
CA ILE A 383 -14.52 11.13 21.45
C ILE A 383 -15.54 10.17 22.04
N SER A 384 -16.70 9.99 21.39
CA SER A 384 -17.68 8.95 21.78
C SER A 384 -18.09 8.08 20.61
N SER A 385 -18.55 6.86 20.88
CA SER A 385 -19.16 5.97 19.89
C SER A 385 -20.45 6.52 19.27
N LYS A 386 -21.05 7.56 19.87
CA LYS A 386 -22.25 8.24 19.39
C LYS A 386 -21.95 9.46 18.52
N SER A 387 -20.69 9.85 18.32
CA SER A 387 -20.41 10.78 17.22
C SER A 387 -20.68 10.03 15.92
N GLU A 388 -21.87 10.21 15.37
CA GLU A 388 -22.16 9.91 13.96
C GLU A 388 -20.98 10.48 13.17
N ARG A 389 -20.13 9.61 12.63
CA ARG A 389 -19.17 10.06 11.64
C ARG A 389 -20.00 10.47 10.45
N GLU A 390 -20.23 11.78 10.32
CA GLU A 390 -20.73 12.34 9.08
C GLU A 390 -19.93 11.72 7.93
N LEU A 391 -20.64 11.07 7.00
CA LEU A 391 -20.00 10.50 5.83
C LEU A 391 -19.22 11.62 5.15
N PRO A 392 -17.89 11.46 4.96
CA PRO A 392 -17.06 12.54 4.47
C PRO A 392 -17.56 12.96 3.08
N ILE A 393 -17.86 14.26 2.93
CA ILE A 393 -18.28 14.82 1.64
C ILE A 393 -17.10 14.68 0.68
N LEU A 394 -17.32 13.91 -0.39
CA LEU A 394 -16.29 13.72 -1.40
C LEU A 394 -15.97 15.04 -2.10
N PRO A 395 -14.68 15.44 -2.16
CA PRO A 395 -14.31 16.65 -2.87
C PRO A 395 -14.46 16.48 -4.38
N LYS A 396 -14.73 17.57 -5.09
CA LYS A 396 -14.96 17.58 -6.56
C LYS A 396 -13.81 16.97 -7.37
N TRP A 397 -12.57 17.05 -6.87
CA TRP A 397 -11.40 16.46 -7.53
C TRP A 397 -11.37 14.93 -7.44
N LEU A 398 -12.01 14.34 -6.41
CA LEU A 398 -12.07 12.90 -6.19
C LEU A 398 -13.38 12.27 -6.69
N SER A 399 -14.44 13.07 -6.86
CA SER A 399 -15.76 12.59 -7.28
C SER A 399 -16.37 13.40 -8.42
N ALA A 400 -16.93 12.70 -9.39
CA ALA A 400 -17.75 13.26 -10.46
C ALA A 400 -19.24 13.42 -10.06
N GLY A 401 -19.60 13.00 -8.84
CA GLY A 401 -20.98 12.93 -8.34
C GLY A 401 -21.65 11.58 -8.61
N SER A 402 -22.72 11.28 -7.87
CA SER A 402 -23.49 10.02 -7.96
C SER A 402 -24.06 9.76 -9.36
N ASN A 403 -24.47 10.83 -10.06
CA ASN A 403 -25.13 10.73 -11.37
C ASN A 403 -24.20 10.33 -12.52
N LYS A 404 -22.88 10.41 -12.33
CA LYS A 404 -21.86 10.10 -13.36
C LYS A 404 -21.04 8.86 -13.02
N THR A 405 -21.55 8.02 -12.12
CA THR A 405 -20.86 6.83 -11.63
C THR A 405 -20.68 5.76 -12.71
N ILE A 406 -19.54 5.07 -12.68
CA ILE A 406 -19.30 3.87 -13.47
C ILE A 406 -19.45 2.66 -12.56
N LYS A 407 -20.32 1.72 -12.94
CA LYS A 407 -20.52 0.48 -12.17
C LYS A 407 -19.30 -0.41 -12.27
N ILE A 408 -18.84 -0.90 -11.12
CA ILE A 408 -17.78 -1.91 -11.04
C ILE A 408 -18.42 -3.30 -11.13
N THR A 409 -17.84 -4.18 -11.94
CA THR A 409 -18.31 -5.57 -12.02
C THR A 409 -18.10 -6.30 -10.69
N SER A 410 -19.05 -7.16 -10.31
CA SER A 410 -18.94 -8.04 -9.14
C SER A 410 -18.16 -9.33 -9.42
N ASN A 411 -17.82 -9.62 -10.68
CA ASN A 411 -17.08 -10.82 -11.05
C ASN A 411 -15.56 -10.58 -10.97
N PRO A 412 -14.82 -11.28 -10.09
CA PRO A 412 -13.38 -11.07 -9.91
C PRO A 412 -12.55 -11.23 -11.19
N PHE A 413 -12.86 -12.22 -12.04
CA PHE A 413 -12.11 -12.45 -13.28
C PHE A 413 -12.29 -11.31 -14.28
N LYS A 414 -13.53 -10.80 -14.42
CA LYS A 414 -13.79 -9.64 -15.28
C LYS A 414 -13.11 -8.38 -14.73
N ALA A 415 -13.12 -8.18 -13.41
CA ALA A 415 -12.47 -7.05 -12.77
C ALA A 415 -10.96 -7.06 -12.97
N VAL A 416 -10.30 -8.21 -12.77
CA VAL A 416 -8.86 -8.38 -13.02
C VAL A 416 -8.55 -8.20 -14.51
N GLY A 417 -9.37 -8.74 -15.42
CA GLY A 417 -9.21 -8.51 -16.86
C GLY A 417 -9.29 -7.02 -17.23
N ILE A 418 -10.22 -6.26 -16.65
CA ILE A 418 -10.31 -4.80 -16.84
C ILE A 418 -9.06 -4.10 -16.30
N ALA A 419 -8.57 -4.48 -15.11
CA ALA A 419 -7.36 -3.92 -14.52
C ALA A 419 -6.13 -4.16 -15.42
N ILE A 420 -5.97 -5.39 -15.94
CA ILE A 420 -4.92 -5.76 -16.89
C ILE A 420 -5.03 -4.90 -18.16
N LEU A 421 -6.22 -4.76 -18.74
CA LEU A 421 -6.40 -3.98 -19.97
C LEU A 421 -6.06 -2.50 -19.78
N LEU A 422 -6.48 -1.90 -18.66
CA LEU A 422 -6.20 -0.49 -18.36
C LEU A 422 -4.71 -0.24 -18.11
N HIS A 423 -4.04 -1.19 -17.45
CA HIS A 423 -2.59 -1.13 -17.25
C HIS A 423 -1.83 -1.39 -18.58
N ALA A 424 -2.25 -2.37 -19.37
CA ALA A 424 -1.70 -2.64 -20.70
C ALA A 424 -1.82 -1.44 -21.64
N MET A 425 -2.97 -0.76 -21.61
CA MET A 425 -3.16 0.48 -22.37
C MET A 425 -2.20 1.58 -21.91
N TRP A 426 -1.91 1.70 -20.62
CA TRP A 426 -0.94 2.67 -20.11
C TRP A 426 0.47 2.40 -20.65
N ASN A 427 0.99 1.19 -20.48
CA ASN A 427 2.35 0.84 -20.90
C ASN A 427 2.48 0.75 -22.42
N GLY A 428 1.51 0.12 -23.08
CA GLY A 428 1.48 -0.08 -24.51
C GLY A 428 1.38 1.24 -25.29
N SER A 429 0.63 2.22 -24.79
CA SER A 429 0.57 3.54 -25.44
C SER A 429 1.92 4.25 -25.42
N LEU A 430 2.64 4.21 -24.29
CA LEU A 430 3.97 4.82 -24.17
C LEU A 430 4.99 4.13 -25.06
N TRP A 431 5.05 2.79 -25.03
CA TRP A 431 5.94 2.03 -25.90
C TRP A 431 5.63 2.26 -27.38
N THR A 432 4.35 2.22 -27.78
CA THR A 432 3.93 2.41 -29.18
C THR A 432 4.35 3.78 -29.71
N ILE A 433 4.22 4.83 -28.90
CA ILE A 433 4.66 6.18 -29.29
C ILE A 433 6.18 6.24 -29.45
N SER A 434 6.94 5.60 -28.56
CA SER A 434 8.40 5.49 -28.69
C SER A 434 8.80 4.77 -29.99
N VAL A 435 8.13 3.67 -30.36
CA VAL A 435 8.38 2.95 -31.62
C VAL A 435 8.05 3.80 -32.85
N ILE A 436 6.88 4.44 -32.87
CA ILE A 436 6.46 5.27 -34.01
C ILE A 436 7.44 6.43 -34.25
N LEU A 437 8.04 6.94 -33.18
CA LEU A 437 8.89 8.14 -33.22
C LEU A 437 10.39 7.84 -33.10
N GLN A 438 10.81 6.57 -33.18
CA GLN A 438 12.20 6.15 -32.95
C GLN A 438 13.21 6.92 -33.83
N ASP A 439 12.85 7.22 -35.08
CA ASP A 439 13.69 7.90 -36.07
C ASP A 439 13.57 9.42 -36.04
N THR A 440 12.82 9.98 -35.08
CA THR A 440 12.60 11.43 -34.95
C THR A 440 13.53 12.06 -33.92
N SER A 441 13.62 13.39 -33.90
CA SER A 441 14.46 14.10 -32.94
C SER A 441 14.02 13.85 -31.50
N THR A 442 14.98 13.82 -30.57
CA THR A 442 14.74 13.61 -29.13
C THR A 442 13.71 14.57 -28.53
N VAL A 443 13.66 15.80 -29.02
CA VAL A 443 12.67 16.81 -28.61
C VAL A 443 11.25 16.40 -29.01
N ILE A 444 11.05 15.89 -30.23
CA ILE A 444 9.75 15.43 -30.70
C ILE A 444 9.31 14.20 -29.89
N GLN A 445 10.21 13.24 -29.67
CA GLN A 445 9.94 12.06 -28.85
C GLN A 445 9.53 12.44 -27.42
N LEU A 446 10.24 13.38 -26.80
CA LEU A 446 9.94 13.86 -25.45
C LEU A 446 8.56 14.53 -25.39
N LEU A 447 8.26 15.44 -26.32
CA LEU A 447 6.99 16.15 -26.36
C LEU A 447 5.80 15.20 -26.60
N ALA A 448 5.95 14.23 -27.50
CA ALA A 448 4.93 13.24 -27.78
C ALA A 448 4.69 12.30 -26.58
N ASN A 449 5.76 11.86 -25.90
CA ASN A 449 5.64 11.06 -24.68
C ASN A 449 4.96 11.86 -23.56
N LEU A 450 5.35 13.12 -23.34
CA LEU A 450 4.70 13.99 -22.35
C LEU A 450 3.20 14.19 -22.67
N LEU A 451 2.85 14.45 -23.92
CA LEU A 451 1.46 14.58 -24.35
C LEU A 451 0.68 13.29 -24.08
N THR A 452 1.26 12.15 -24.41
CA THR A 452 0.66 10.82 -24.18
C THR A 452 0.43 10.58 -22.68
N ILE A 453 1.42 10.87 -21.84
CA ILE A 453 1.29 10.77 -20.38
C ILE A 453 0.17 11.67 -19.87
N ILE A 454 0.08 12.93 -20.35
CA ILE A 454 -1.00 13.85 -19.95
C ILE A 454 -2.38 13.29 -20.32
N ILE A 455 -2.54 12.75 -21.54
CA ILE A 455 -3.79 12.11 -21.98
C ILE A 455 -4.15 10.92 -21.09
N LEU A 456 -3.18 10.06 -20.79
CA LEU A 456 -3.37 8.90 -19.93
C LEU A 456 -3.75 9.31 -18.49
N ILE A 457 -3.12 10.35 -17.94
CA ILE A 457 -3.48 10.93 -16.64
C ILE A 457 -4.92 11.44 -16.67
N ILE A 458 -5.32 12.21 -17.68
CA ILE A 458 -6.69 12.73 -17.79
C ILE A 458 -7.71 11.56 -17.84
N LEU A 459 -7.40 10.51 -18.59
CA LEU A 459 -8.24 9.31 -18.67
C LEU A 459 -8.35 8.60 -17.32
N LEU A 460 -7.22 8.34 -16.67
CA LEU A 460 -7.14 7.75 -15.34
C LEU A 460 -7.99 8.53 -14.34
N TRP A 461 -7.81 9.86 -14.27
CA TRP A 461 -8.55 10.71 -13.34
C TRP A 461 -10.04 10.73 -13.64
N THR A 462 -10.42 10.68 -14.92
CA THR A 462 -11.82 10.57 -15.34
C THR A 462 -12.44 9.25 -14.86
N ILE A 463 -11.71 8.14 -14.99
CA ILE A 463 -12.13 6.83 -14.51
C ILE A 463 -12.25 6.84 -12.97
N LEU A 464 -11.18 7.23 -12.27
CA LEU A 464 -11.12 7.28 -10.80
C LEU A 464 -12.27 8.09 -10.22
N ARG A 465 -12.51 9.31 -10.74
CA ARG A 465 -13.58 10.21 -10.25
C ARG A 465 -14.99 9.64 -10.42
N ARG A 466 -15.19 8.72 -11.36
CA ARG A 466 -16.48 8.06 -11.59
C ARG A 466 -16.61 6.73 -10.84
N LEU A 467 -15.48 6.08 -10.52
CA LEU A 467 -15.42 4.83 -9.77
C LEU A 467 -15.58 5.03 -8.26
N VAL A 468 -14.88 5.99 -7.67
CA VAL A 468 -14.91 6.25 -6.23
C VAL A 468 -16.34 6.44 -5.69
N PRO A 469 -17.18 7.34 -6.24
CA PRO A 469 -18.54 7.53 -5.74
C PRO A 469 -19.42 6.27 -5.85
N PHE A 470 -19.16 5.39 -6.83
CA PHE A 470 -19.85 4.11 -6.94
C PHE A 470 -19.42 3.17 -5.81
N ALA A 471 -18.11 2.95 -5.69
CA ALA A 471 -17.53 1.96 -4.78
C ALA A 471 -17.80 2.26 -3.30
N ILE A 472 -17.95 3.53 -2.93
CA ILE A 472 -18.19 3.94 -1.55
C ILE A 472 -19.67 4.16 -1.20
N SER A 473 -20.56 4.17 -2.21
CA SER A 473 -22.00 4.23 -1.99
C SER A 473 -22.50 2.92 -1.38
N GLU A 474 -23.47 2.99 -0.47
CA GLU A 474 -24.03 1.80 0.20
C GLU A 474 -25.03 1.03 -0.66
N ASN A 475 -25.08 1.28 -1.97
CA ASN A 475 -26.18 0.86 -2.85
C ASN A 475 -26.21 -0.63 -3.22
N ASP A 476 -25.21 -1.44 -2.84
CA ASP A 476 -25.09 -2.82 -3.33
C ASP A 476 -25.01 -3.88 -2.21
N VAL A 477 -25.99 -3.86 -1.29
CA VAL A 477 -26.39 -5.08 -0.56
C VAL A 477 -27.88 -5.33 -0.83
N VAL A 478 -28.17 -5.81 -2.04
CA VAL A 478 -29.41 -6.53 -2.37
C VAL A 478 -29.04 -7.93 -2.80
#